data_AF-Q6DSY4-F1
#
_entry.id   AF-Q6DSY4-F1
#
_cell.length_a   1.000
_cell.length_b   1.000
_cell.length_c   1.000
_cell.angle_alpha   90.00
_cell.angle_beta   90.00
_cell.angle_gamma   90.00
#
_symmetry.space_group_name_H-M   'P 1'
#
loop_
_entity.id
_entity.type
_entity.pdbx_description
1 polymer ?
#
loop_
_entity_poly.entity_id
_entity_poly.type
_entity_poly.pdbx_seq_one_letter_code
_entity_poly.pdbx_strand_id
1 'polypeptide(L)'
;SITCSLNHYTPGHYGPMSIENMKKLNEAYQILQAALKQGLPALKENNGTLKEVKYTYTCSGNGNNNCSPHATGVNDQNGGSKTTTQTIDGKTVRTIISSKVVDSKAAGNTSGVSYTEITNELKGVPDNAQALLAQASALINTINTACPYFSVTNSSSLNAPQMKPTTGKLCGFTDEISAIRKMITDAQELVNQTSAINNNEQSAPIGYNNGKPFNPFTDASFAQGMLANASAQAKMLNLAHQVGQAINPSNLTGD
;
A
#
# COMPACT_ATOMS: atom_id res chain seq x y z
N SER A 1 1.70 -2.51 -18.98
CA SER A 1 2.22 -3.63 -18.17
C SER A 1 3.68 -3.39 -17.84
N ILE A 2 4.23 -4.07 -16.84
CA ILE A 2 5.68 -4.16 -16.58
C ILE A 2 6.13 -5.56 -16.98
N THR A 3 7.21 -5.67 -17.75
CA THR A 3 7.74 -6.94 -18.24
C THR A 3 8.99 -7.34 -17.47
N CYS A 4 8.94 -8.48 -16.78
CA CYS A 4 10.09 -9.05 -16.09
C CYS A 4 10.71 -10.16 -16.94
N SER A 5 11.71 -9.81 -17.77
CA SER A 5 12.32 -10.74 -18.74
C SER A 5 13.85 -10.74 -18.71
N LEU A 6 14.47 -10.29 -17.61
CA LEU A 6 15.92 -10.32 -17.45
C LEU A 6 16.38 -11.73 -17.04
N ASN A 7 16.99 -12.45 -17.97
CA ASN A 7 17.48 -13.82 -17.78
C ASN A 7 18.98 -13.84 -17.45
N HIS A 8 19.46 -14.97 -16.92
CA HIS A 8 20.87 -15.23 -16.61
C HIS A 8 21.50 -14.37 -15.50
N TYR A 9 20.74 -13.46 -14.88
CA TYR A 9 21.16 -12.72 -13.70
C TYR A 9 20.37 -13.20 -12.47
N THR A 10 21.08 -13.47 -11.38
CA THR A 10 20.46 -13.85 -10.10
C THR A 10 19.69 -12.65 -9.52
N PRO A 11 18.40 -12.81 -9.16
CA PRO A 11 17.66 -11.74 -8.48
C PRO A 11 18.26 -11.35 -7.13
N GLY A 12 18.27 -10.06 -6.82
CA GLY A 12 18.84 -9.55 -5.57
C GLY A 12 19.22 -8.08 -5.60
N HIS A 13 19.94 -7.63 -4.56
CA HIS A 13 20.39 -6.25 -4.41
C HIS A 13 21.25 -5.83 -5.60
N TYR A 14 20.91 -4.70 -6.22
CA TYR A 14 21.53 -4.19 -7.45
C TYR A 14 21.44 -5.15 -8.66
N GLY A 15 20.52 -6.12 -8.61
CA GLY A 15 20.17 -7.02 -9.71
C GLY A 15 18.68 -6.90 -10.08
N PRO A 16 18.12 -7.87 -10.83
CA PRO A 16 16.68 -7.89 -11.06
C PRO A 16 15.92 -8.10 -9.75
N MET A 17 14.76 -7.46 -9.61
CA MET A 17 13.81 -7.80 -8.56
C MET A 17 13.29 -9.23 -8.81
N SER A 18 13.25 -10.06 -7.76
CA SER A 18 12.66 -11.39 -7.86
C SER A 18 11.16 -11.30 -8.18
N ILE A 19 10.62 -12.30 -8.87
CA ILE A 19 9.18 -12.35 -9.16
C ILE A 19 8.36 -12.45 -7.87
N GLU A 20 8.91 -13.06 -6.81
CA GLU A 20 8.27 -13.06 -5.49
C GLU A 20 8.10 -11.64 -4.93
N ASN A 21 9.16 -10.82 -4.95
CA ASN A 21 9.09 -9.43 -4.52
C ASN A 21 8.19 -8.60 -5.44
N MET A 22 8.20 -8.85 -6.75
CA MET A 22 7.32 -8.18 -7.69
C MET A 22 5.84 -8.52 -7.44
N LYS A 23 5.50 -9.76 -7.06
CA LYS A 23 4.14 -10.15 -6.68
C LYS A 23 3.66 -9.39 -5.43
N LYS A 24 4.51 -9.29 -4.39
CA LYS A 24 4.23 -8.51 -3.17
C LYS A 24 4.01 -7.02 -3.49
N LEU A 25 4.92 -6.44 -4.27
CA LEU A 25 4.86 -5.04 -4.72
C LEU A 25 3.57 -4.79 -5.53
N ASN A 26 3.29 -5.65 -6.51
CA ASN A 26 2.12 -5.50 -7.36
C ASN A 26 0.82 -5.65 -6.58
N GLU A 27 0.67 -6.63 -5.68
CA GLU A 27 -0.56 -6.75 -4.88
C GLU A 27 -0.85 -5.47 -4.07
N ALA A 28 0.16 -4.96 -3.34
CA ALA A 28 0.04 -3.72 -2.58
C ALA A 28 -0.32 -2.54 -3.50
N TYR A 29 0.34 -2.42 -4.66
CA TYR A 29 0.05 -1.39 -5.65
C TYR A 29 -1.40 -1.47 -6.16
N GLN A 30 -1.89 -2.66 -6.51
CA GLN A 30 -3.25 -2.83 -7.04
C GLN A 30 -4.32 -2.50 -5.99
N ILE A 31 -4.10 -2.88 -4.73
CA ILE A 31 -4.98 -2.51 -3.61
C ILE A 31 -5.04 -0.98 -3.44
N LEU A 32 -3.87 -0.32 -3.40
CA LEU A 32 -3.79 1.13 -3.24
C LEU A 32 -4.46 1.87 -4.41
N GLN A 33 -4.19 1.45 -5.65
CA GLN A 33 -4.79 2.07 -6.82
C GLN A 33 -6.32 1.87 -6.88
N ALA A 34 -6.81 0.69 -6.48
CA ALA A 34 -8.24 0.44 -6.37
C ALA A 34 -8.89 1.34 -5.30
N ALA A 35 -8.24 1.51 -4.15
CA ALA A 35 -8.70 2.41 -3.09
C ALA A 35 -8.72 3.87 -3.54
N LEU A 36 -7.64 4.36 -4.16
CA LEU A 36 -7.56 5.73 -4.68
C LEU A 36 -8.62 5.99 -5.75
N LYS A 37 -8.90 5.01 -6.61
CA LYS A 37 -9.96 5.10 -7.63
C LYS A 37 -11.37 5.11 -7.01
N GLN A 38 -11.59 4.33 -5.95
CA GLN A 38 -12.86 4.30 -5.22
C GLN A 38 -13.09 5.57 -4.39
N GLY A 39 -12.01 6.19 -3.94
CA GLY A 39 -12.01 7.28 -2.95
C GLY A 39 -11.72 6.74 -1.55
N LEU A 40 -10.85 7.43 -0.82
CA LEU A 40 -10.48 7.06 0.54
C LEU A 40 -11.60 7.46 1.51
N PRO A 41 -12.00 6.58 2.45
CA PRO A 41 -13.04 6.90 3.41
C PRO A 41 -12.51 7.85 4.51
N ALA A 42 -13.43 8.43 5.28
CA ALA A 42 -13.05 9.23 6.46
C ALA A 42 -12.37 8.35 7.53
N LEU A 43 -11.49 8.94 8.36
CA LEU A 43 -10.68 8.19 9.34
C LEU A 43 -11.51 7.39 10.36
N LYS A 44 -12.75 7.79 10.64
CA LYS A 44 -13.65 7.07 11.55
C LYS A 44 -14.23 5.78 10.95
N GLU A 45 -14.20 5.65 9.62
CA GLU A 45 -14.79 4.52 8.91
C GLU A 45 -13.82 3.34 8.86
N ASN A 46 -13.89 2.47 9.86
CA ASN A 46 -12.97 1.33 9.98
C ASN A 46 -13.50 0.03 9.36
N ASN A 47 -14.78 -0.02 9.00
CA ASN A 47 -15.48 -1.25 8.58
C ASN A 47 -15.64 -1.40 7.06
N GLY A 48 -15.27 -0.38 6.28
CA GLY A 48 -15.36 -0.40 4.83
C GLY A 48 -14.46 -1.46 4.18
N THR A 49 -14.78 -1.73 2.91
CA THR A 49 -14.04 -2.65 2.04
C THR A 49 -14.04 -2.15 0.61
N LEU A 50 -12.98 -2.46 -0.13
CA LEU A 50 -12.90 -2.21 -1.56
C LEU A 50 -13.90 -3.08 -2.32
N LYS A 51 -14.56 -2.48 -3.32
CA LYS A 51 -15.56 -3.17 -4.17
C LYS A 51 -14.94 -4.27 -5.01
N GLU A 52 -13.77 -4.01 -5.60
CA GLU A 52 -13.06 -4.95 -6.44
C GLU A 52 -11.56 -4.65 -6.40
N VAL A 53 -10.75 -5.67 -6.12
CA VAL A 53 -9.32 -5.67 -6.39
C VAL A 53 -9.04 -6.88 -7.26
N LYS A 54 -8.82 -6.64 -8.55
CA LYS A 54 -8.57 -7.68 -9.54
C LYS A 54 -7.37 -7.32 -10.40
N TYR A 55 -6.42 -8.23 -10.51
CA TYR A 55 -5.24 -8.03 -11.35
C TYR A 55 -4.76 -9.33 -11.96
N THR A 56 -4.06 -9.20 -13.08
CA THR A 56 -3.58 -10.32 -13.89
C THR A 56 -2.09 -10.21 -14.12
N TYR A 57 -1.43 -11.36 -14.25
CA TYR A 57 -0.06 -11.46 -14.76
C TYR A 57 0.09 -12.70 -15.63
N THR A 58 1.06 -12.67 -16.54
CA THR A 58 1.27 -13.75 -17.52
C THR A 58 2.68 -14.30 -17.46
N CYS A 59 2.84 -15.60 -17.66
CA CYS A 59 4.13 -16.27 -17.81
C CYS A 59 4.23 -16.93 -19.18
N SER A 60 5.32 -16.64 -19.89
CA SER A 60 5.69 -17.28 -21.15
C SER A 60 7.19 -17.61 -21.14
N GLY A 61 7.64 -18.36 -22.15
CA GLY A 61 9.04 -18.81 -22.28
C GLY A 61 9.33 -20.16 -21.64
N ASN A 62 10.22 -20.93 -22.26
CA ASN A 62 10.62 -22.25 -21.78
C ASN A 62 11.28 -22.15 -20.38
N GLY A 63 10.90 -23.05 -19.47
CA GLY A 63 11.42 -23.08 -18.10
C GLY A 63 10.79 -22.07 -17.12
N ASN A 64 9.85 -21.22 -17.57
CA ASN A 64 9.20 -20.26 -16.67
C ASN A 64 8.19 -20.95 -15.74
N ASN A 65 8.51 -21.00 -14.44
CA ASN A 65 7.70 -21.67 -13.42
C ASN A 65 6.90 -20.71 -12.52
N ASN A 66 6.91 -19.39 -12.79
CA ASN A 66 6.27 -18.38 -11.94
C ASN A 66 4.73 -18.46 -11.90
N CYS A 67 4.14 -19.18 -12.86
CA CYS A 67 2.70 -19.47 -12.97
C CYS A 67 2.39 -20.96 -12.80
N SER A 68 3.34 -21.78 -12.34
CA SER A 68 3.14 -23.22 -12.12
C SER A 68 2.16 -23.50 -10.96
N PRO A 69 1.62 -24.73 -10.86
CA PRO A 69 0.82 -25.15 -9.72
C PRO A 69 1.53 -24.96 -8.37
N HIS A 70 2.85 -25.17 -8.32
CA HIS A 70 3.63 -24.94 -7.11
C HIS A 70 3.72 -23.46 -6.73
N ALA A 71 3.89 -22.57 -7.72
CA ALA A 71 4.03 -21.13 -7.48
C ALA A 71 2.70 -20.40 -7.21
N THR A 72 1.58 -20.96 -7.68
CA THR A 72 0.25 -20.34 -7.58
C THR A 72 -0.66 -21.07 -6.59
N GLY A 73 -0.36 -22.33 -6.30
CA GLY A 73 -1.22 -23.24 -5.56
C GLY A 73 -2.43 -23.75 -6.33
N VAL A 74 -2.63 -23.35 -7.60
CA VAL A 74 -3.75 -23.81 -8.45
C VAL A 74 -3.38 -25.16 -9.07
N ASN A 75 -4.15 -26.21 -8.79
CA ASN A 75 -3.81 -27.58 -9.22
C ASN A 75 -3.80 -27.75 -10.75
N ASP A 76 -4.82 -27.23 -11.43
CA ASP A 76 -4.93 -27.27 -12.88
C ASP A 76 -4.50 -25.93 -13.49
N GLN A 77 -3.42 -25.95 -14.27
CA GLN A 77 -2.89 -24.76 -14.89
C GLN A 77 -3.80 -24.21 -16.00
N ASN A 78 -4.68 -25.04 -16.59
CA ASN A 78 -5.60 -24.60 -17.64
C ASN A 78 -7.08 -24.71 -17.21
N GLY A 79 -7.60 -23.64 -16.63
CA GLY A 79 -9.00 -23.55 -16.19
C GLY A 79 -9.19 -23.82 -14.70
N GLY A 80 -8.13 -24.14 -13.96
CA GLY A 80 -8.19 -24.34 -12.52
C GLY A 80 -8.40 -23.03 -11.75
N SER A 81 -8.95 -23.17 -10.54
CA SER A 81 -9.08 -22.08 -9.58
C SER A 81 -8.84 -22.57 -8.16
N LYS A 82 -8.34 -21.69 -7.30
CA LYS A 82 -8.17 -21.91 -5.87
C LYS A 82 -8.65 -20.69 -5.11
N THR A 83 -9.36 -20.92 -4.01
CA THR A 83 -9.63 -19.89 -3.01
C THR A 83 -8.64 -20.05 -1.86
N THR A 84 -7.99 -18.96 -1.48
CA THR A 84 -7.21 -18.84 -0.24
C THR A 84 -7.75 -17.69 0.60
N THR A 85 -7.32 -17.64 1.85
CA THR A 85 -7.60 -16.53 2.75
C THR A 85 -6.30 -15.95 3.25
N GLN A 86 -6.23 -14.63 3.34
CA GLN A 86 -5.13 -13.90 3.96
C GLN A 86 -5.70 -12.91 4.97
N THR A 87 -4.89 -12.51 5.94
CA THR A 87 -5.29 -11.50 6.94
C THR A 87 -4.68 -10.16 6.57
N ILE A 88 -5.51 -9.13 6.42
CA ILE A 88 -5.08 -7.74 6.25
C ILE A 88 -5.76 -6.92 7.35
N ASP A 89 -4.97 -6.24 8.18
CA ASP A 89 -5.48 -5.41 9.29
C ASP A 89 -6.46 -6.17 10.22
N GLY A 90 -6.12 -7.41 10.56
CA GLY A 90 -6.98 -8.29 11.37
C GLY A 90 -8.24 -8.80 10.68
N LYS A 91 -8.55 -8.38 9.45
CA LYS A 91 -9.69 -8.85 8.67
C LYS A 91 -9.30 -9.95 7.70
N THR A 92 -10.20 -10.93 7.54
CA THR A 92 -10.05 -11.99 6.55
C THR A 92 -10.39 -11.49 5.15
N VAL A 93 -9.41 -11.55 4.26
CA VAL A 93 -9.53 -11.27 2.83
C VAL A 93 -9.55 -12.59 2.09
N ARG A 94 -10.54 -12.78 1.23
CA ARG A 94 -10.67 -13.97 0.39
C ARG A 94 -10.02 -13.70 -0.97
N THR A 95 -9.02 -14.48 -1.33
CA THR A 95 -8.30 -14.37 -2.60
C THR A 95 -8.68 -15.54 -3.49
N ILE A 96 -9.23 -15.25 -4.66
CA ILE A 96 -9.52 -16.24 -5.70
C ILE A 96 -8.44 -16.13 -6.76
N ILE A 97 -7.70 -17.21 -6.96
CA ILE A 97 -6.63 -17.32 -7.95
C ILE A 97 -7.13 -18.26 -9.04
N SER A 98 -7.16 -17.81 -10.29
CA SER A 98 -7.51 -18.65 -11.44
C SER A 98 -6.41 -18.66 -12.48
N SER A 99 -6.21 -19.82 -13.11
CA SER A 99 -5.16 -20.03 -14.12
C SER A 99 -5.79 -20.41 -15.46
N LYS A 100 -5.25 -19.86 -16.55
CA LYS A 100 -5.68 -20.16 -17.92
C LYS A 100 -4.44 -20.28 -18.82
N VAL A 101 -4.39 -21.33 -19.65
CA VAL A 101 -3.35 -21.46 -20.68
C VAL A 101 -3.90 -20.95 -22.01
N VAL A 102 -3.13 -20.12 -22.69
CA VAL A 102 -3.43 -19.62 -24.03
C VAL A 102 -2.37 -20.14 -25.00
N ASP A 103 -2.80 -20.85 -26.03
CA ASP A 103 -1.91 -21.36 -27.06
C ASP A 103 -1.45 -20.24 -28.01
N SER A 104 -0.23 -20.36 -28.54
CA SER A 104 0.34 -19.49 -29.57
C SER A 104 -0.54 -19.27 -30.80
N LYS A 105 -1.33 -20.29 -31.20
CA LYS A 105 -2.24 -20.25 -32.35
C LYS A 105 -3.69 -19.97 -31.95
N ALA A 106 -3.96 -19.71 -30.66
CA ALA A 106 -5.31 -19.39 -30.20
C ALA A 106 -5.83 -18.12 -30.88
N ALA A 107 -7.10 -18.13 -31.28
CA ALA A 107 -7.74 -16.97 -31.87
C ALA A 107 -7.65 -15.76 -30.92
N GLY A 108 -7.14 -14.63 -31.44
CA GLY A 108 -6.93 -13.40 -30.67
C GLY A 108 -5.58 -13.30 -29.94
N ASN A 109 -4.75 -14.36 -29.94
CA ASN A 109 -3.39 -14.26 -29.40
C ASN A 109 -2.46 -13.57 -30.41
N THR A 110 -2.11 -12.32 -30.16
CA THR A 110 -1.21 -11.52 -31.01
C THR A 110 0.27 -11.63 -30.61
N SER A 111 0.59 -12.34 -29.52
CA SER A 111 1.97 -12.46 -29.02
C SER A 111 2.82 -13.47 -29.80
N GLY A 112 2.20 -14.38 -30.56
CA GLY A 112 2.89 -15.45 -31.29
C GLY A 112 3.49 -16.55 -30.42
N VAL A 113 3.28 -16.51 -29.11
CA VAL A 113 3.79 -17.50 -28.14
C VAL A 113 2.68 -17.98 -27.21
N SER A 114 2.80 -19.21 -26.71
CA SER A 114 1.90 -19.71 -25.68
C SER A 114 2.26 -19.10 -24.32
N TYR A 115 1.25 -18.84 -23.49
CA TYR A 115 1.44 -18.28 -22.15
C TYR A 115 0.40 -18.79 -21.15
N THR A 116 0.71 -18.70 -19.87
CA THR A 116 -0.24 -18.90 -18.77
C THR A 116 -0.63 -17.56 -18.19
N GLU A 117 -1.91 -17.29 -18.06
CA GLU A 117 -2.48 -16.12 -17.39
C GLU A 117 -2.97 -16.51 -16.01
N ILE A 118 -2.54 -15.75 -14.99
CA ILE A 118 -3.03 -15.85 -13.63
C ILE A 118 -3.86 -14.62 -13.33
N THR A 119 -5.09 -14.82 -12.87
CA THR A 119 -5.97 -13.77 -12.36
C THR A 119 -6.10 -13.92 -10.86
N ASN A 120 -5.92 -12.82 -10.13
CA ASN A 120 -6.16 -12.74 -8.70
C ASN A 120 -7.34 -11.79 -8.47
N GLU A 121 -8.34 -12.25 -7.74
CA GLU A 121 -9.51 -11.47 -7.33
C GLU A 121 -9.61 -11.50 -5.82
N LEU A 122 -9.38 -10.36 -5.17
CA LEU A 122 -9.42 -10.22 -3.72
C LEU A 122 -10.77 -9.63 -3.31
N LYS A 123 -11.41 -10.26 -2.33
CA LYS A 123 -12.71 -9.87 -1.77
C LYS A 123 -12.60 -9.55 -0.29
N GLY A 124 -13.26 -8.47 0.13
CA GLY A 124 -13.26 -8.02 1.52
C GLY A 124 -11.97 -7.30 1.94
N VAL A 125 -11.23 -6.74 0.98
CA VAL A 125 -10.01 -5.96 1.29
C VAL A 125 -10.42 -4.71 2.07
N PRO A 126 -9.91 -4.48 3.30
CA PRO A 126 -10.22 -3.26 4.06
C PRO A 126 -9.69 -2.02 3.35
N ASP A 127 -10.50 -0.96 3.36
CA ASP A 127 -10.17 0.36 2.78
C ASP A 127 -9.94 1.44 3.86
N ASN A 128 -9.90 1.05 5.14
CA ASN A 128 -9.61 1.97 6.22
C ASN A 128 -8.16 2.50 6.13
N ALA A 129 -7.91 3.67 6.71
CA ALA A 129 -6.63 4.36 6.60
C ALA A 129 -5.44 3.51 7.10
N GLN A 130 -5.61 2.78 8.20
CA GLN A 130 -4.57 1.94 8.78
C GLN A 130 -4.16 0.81 7.83
N ALA A 131 -5.14 0.10 7.25
CA ALA A 131 -4.91 -0.96 6.28
C ALA A 131 -4.19 -0.45 5.03
N LEU A 132 -4.62 0.70 4.49
CA LEU A 132 -4.01 1.27 3.28
C LEU A 132 -2.60 1.80 3.54
N LEU A 133 -2.34 2.40 4.71
CA LEU A 133 -0.98 2.79 5.11
C LEU A 133 -0.06 1.58 5.27
N ALA A 134 -0.58 0.43 5.74
CA ALA A 134 0.18 -0.81 5.78
C ALA A 134 0.54 -1.31 4.37
N GLN A 135 -0.36 -1.18 3.38
CA GLN A 135 -0.06 -1.50 1.98
C GLN A 135 0.99 -0.55 1.39
N ALA A 136 0.89 0.76 1.66
CA ALA A 136 1.89 1.73 1.24
C ALA A 136 3.27 1.44 1.85
N SER A 137 3.29 1.06 3.14
CA SER A 137 4.50 0.62 3.84
C SER A 137 5.10 -0.64 3.19
N ALA A 138 4.27 -1.65 2.91
CA ALA A 138 4.71 -2.87 2.23
C ALA A 138 5.29 -2.57 0.84
N LEU A 139 4.66 -1.68 0.08
CA LEU A 139 5.13 -1.24 -1.24
C LEU A 139 6.53 -0.63 -1.17
N ILE A 140 6.71 0.43 -0.36
CA ILE A 140 7.98 1.16 -0.27
C ILE A 140 9.09 0.31 0.35
N ASN A 141 8.77 -0.50 1.37
CA ASN A 141 9.74 -1.38 2.00
C ASN A 141 10.17 -2.50 1.06
N THR A 142 9.26 -3.05 0.23
CA THR A 142 9.64 -4.04 -0.79
C THR A 142 10.63 -3.46 -1.80
N ILE A 143 10.39 -2.23 -2.28
CA ILE A 143 11.31 -1.51 -3.17
C ILE A 143 12.67 -1.31 -2.49
N ASN A 144 12.68 -0.78 -1.28
CA ASN A 144 13.89 -0.44 -0.56
C ASN A 144 14.72 -1.69 -0.18
N THR A 145 14.07 -2.74 0.31
CA THR A 145 14.73 -3.98 0.74
C THR A 145 15.21 -4.81 -0.44
N ALA A 146 14.41 -4.95 -1.51
CA ALA A 146 14.86 -5.67 -2.70
C ALA A 146 15.98 -4.90 -3.43
N CYS A 147 15.93 -3.57 -3.38
CA CYS A 147 16.88 -2.65 -3.99
C CYS A 147 17.36 -3.09 -5.39
N PRO A 148 16.46 -3.26 -6.36
CA PRO A 148 16.86 -3.73 -7.67
C PRO A 148 17.65 -2.67 -8.43
N TYR A 149 18.39 -3.13 -9.43
CA TYR A 149 18.96 -2.31 -10.49
C TYR A 149 17.85 -1.54 -11.23
N PHE A 150 18.16 -0.32 -11.64
CA PHE A 150 17.34 0.44 -12.59
C PHE A 150 18.23 1.14 -13.64
N SER A 151 17.64 1.39 -14.80
CA SER A 151 18.16 2.28 -15.84
C SER A 151 17.00 3.01 -16.48
N VAL A 152 17.09 4.32 -16.63
CA VAL A 152 16.03 5.17 -17.19
C VAL A 152 16.43 5.70 -18.57
N THR A 153 15.43 5.86 -19.43
CA THR A 153 15.58 6.56 -20.70
C THR A 153 15.04 7.97 -20.54
N ASN A 154 15.93 8.95 -20.38
CA ASN A 154 15.52 10.35 -20.33
C ASN A 154 15.04 10.82 -21.71
N SER A 155 14.03 11.68 -21.72
CA SER A 155 13.53 12.30 -22.95
C SER A 155 14.55 13.30 -23.50
N SER A 156 14.70 13.29 -24.83
CA SER A 156 15.48 14.28 -25.58
C SER A 156 14.66 15.53 -25.93
N SER A 157 13.38 15.60 -25.55
CA SER A 157 12.55 16.78 -25.79
C SER A 157 13.09 17.99 -25.01
N LEU A 158 13.06 19.15 -25.65
CA LEU A 158 13.49 20.41 -25.04
C LEU A 158 12.68 20.68 -23.76
N ASN A 159 13.37 21.00 -22.67
CA ASN A 159 12.81 21.25 -21.34
C ASN A 159 12.13 20.04 -20.66
N ALA A 160 12.31 18.82 -21.15
CA ALA A 160 11.84 17.64 -20.44
C ALA A 160 12.65 17.44 -19.14
N PRO A 161 11.99 17.14 -18.00
CA PRO A 161 12.69 16.85 -16.76
C PRO A 161 13.63 15.66 -16.95
N GLN A 162 14.81 15.74 -16.35
CA GLN A 162 15.87 14.74 -16.46
C GLN A 162 16.01 14.00 -15.13
N MET A 163 15.96 12.67 -15.17
CA MET A 163 16.22 11.85 -13.99
C MET A 163 17.73 11.74 -13.73
N LYS A 164 18.15 11.92 -12.48
CA LYS A 164 19.52 11.67 -12.01
C LYS A 164 19.49 10.75 -10.76
N PRO A 165 20.41 9.77 -10.63
CA PRO A 165 21.23 9.23 -11.70
C PRO A 165 20.38 8.47 -12.73
N THR A 166 20.87 8.33 -13.96
CA THR A 166 20.15 7.61 -15.03
C THR A 166 20.26 6.09 -14.93
N THR A 167 21.17 5.59 -14.10
CA THR A 167 21.36 4.16 -13.83
C THR A 167 21.83 4.01 -12.39
N GLY A 168 21.35 2.98 -11.70
CA GLY A 168 21.71 2.77 -10.32
C GLY A 168 20.91 1.64 -9.68
N LYS A 169 20.69 1.78 -8.38
CA LYS A 169 19.86 0.88 -7.57
C LYS A 169 18.72 1.68 -6.92
N LEU A 170 17.52 1.12 -6.83
CA LEU A 170 16.36 1.89 -6.35
C LEU A 170 16.51 2.37 -4.90
N CYS A 171 17.16 1.61 -4.02
CA CYS A 171 17.45 2.09 -2.66
C CYS A 171 18.54 3.19 -2.60
N GLY A 172 19.07 3.61 -3.75
CA GLY A 172 19.93 4.79 -3.86
C GLY A 172 19.16 6.12 -3.79
N PHE A 173 17.83 6.10 -3.96
CA PHE A 173 16.95 7.25 -3.71
C PHE A 173 16.67 7.41 -2.21
N THR A 174 17.74 7.63 -1.44
CA THR A 174 17.72 7.54 0.02
C THR A 174 16.81 8.59 0.64
N ASP A 175 16.83 9.81 0.11
CA ASP A 175 16.09 10.93 0.66
C ASP A 175 14.60 10.78 0.36
N GLU A 176 14.25 10.40 -0.88
CA GLU A 176 12.87 10.16 -1.30
C GLU A 176 12.26 8.98 -0.52
N ILE A 177 12.98 7.86 -0.42
CA ILE A 177 12.50 6.69 0.32
C ILE A 177 12.36 7.02 1.80
N SER A 178 13.32 7.75 2.40
CA SER A 178 13.26 8.13 3.81
C SER A 178 12.09 9.09 4.08
N ALA A 179 11.87 10.07 3.21
CA ALA A 179 10.73 10.98 3.30
C ALA A 179 9.40 10.23 3.21
N ILE A 180 9.21 9.35 2.22
CA ILE A 180 7.99 8.56 2.05
C ILE A 180 7.75 7.66 3.28
N ARG A 181 8.78 6.98 3.78
CA ARG A 181 8.67 6.14 4.98
C ARG A 181 8.32 6.96 6.22
N LYS A 182 8.88 8.16 6.37
CA LYS A 182 8.52 9.08 7.45
C LYS A 182 7.06 9.52 7.33
N MET A 183 6.61 9.92 6.15
CA MET A 183 5.21 10.30 5.91
C MET A 183 4.24 9.18 6.29
N ILE A 184 4.53 7.93 5.90
CA ILE A 184 3.72 6.78 6.27
C ILE A 184 3.71 6.56 7.79
N THR A 185 4.87 6.69 8.44
CA THR A 185 5.01 6.51 9.89
C THR A 185 4.21 7.58 10.66
N ASP A 186 4.36 8.85 10.29
CA ASP A 186 3.64 9.97 10.90
C ASP A 186 2.11 9.83 10.68
N ALA A 187 1.69 9.40 9.48
CA ALA A 187 0.28 9.16 9.18
C ALA A 187 -0.30 7.97 9.96
N GLN A 188 0.47 6.90 10.19
CA GLN A 188 0.05 5.79 11.04
C GLN A 188 -0.13 6.26 12.49
N GLU A 189 0.82 7.04 13.01
CA GLU A 189 0.71 7.62 14.35
C GLU A 189 -0.49 8.57 14.49
N LEU A 190 -0.79 9.35 13.44
CA LEU A 190 -1.96 10.20 13.36
C LEU A 190 -3.25 9.39 13.45
N VAL A 191 -3.38 8.34 12.63
CA VAL A 191 -4.59 7.49 12.60
C VAL A 191 -4.83 6.84 13.96
N ASN A 192 -3.77 6.43 14.66
CA ASN A 192 -3.87 5.85 16.01
C ASN A 192 -4.52 6.79 17.03
N GLN A 193 -4.40 8.12 16.86
CA GLN A 193 -5.03 9.09 17.76
C GLN A 193 -6.57 9.08 17.67
N THR A 194 -7.15 8.57 16.58
CA THR A 194 -8.62 8.48 16.39
C THR A 194 -9.27 7.69 17.53
N SER A 195 -8.63 6.61 18.00
CA SER A 195 -9.12 5.82 19.12
C SER A 195 -9.13 6.60 20.45
N ALA A 196 -8.10 7.41 20.70
CA ALA A 196 -8.01 8.24 21.90
C ALA A 196 -9.11 9.33 21.93
N ILE A 197 -9.44 9.90 20.78
CA ILE A 197 -10.55 10.87 20.65
C ILE A 197 -11.90 10.18 20.93
N ASN A 198 -12.14 9.03 20.30
CA ASN A 198 -13.41 8.30 20.46
C ASN A 198 -13.61 7.79 21.89
N ASN A 199 -12.55 7.37 22.58
CA ASN A 199 -12.64 6.88 23.96
C ASN A 199 -12.87 8.01 25.00
N ASN A 200 -12.69 9.27 24.62
CA ASN A 200 -12.80 10.43 25.50
C ASN A 200 -13.83 11.43 24.96
N GLU A 201 -15.03 10.97 24.62
CA GLU A 201 -16.10 11.82 24.08
C GLU A 201 -16.43 13.01 25.01
N GLN A 202 -16.79 14.15 24.40
CA GLN A 202 -17.10 15.41 25.11
C GLN A 202 -18.58 15.78 24.99
N SER A 203 -19.46 14.78 24.85
CA SER A 203 -20.90 14.96 24.62
C SER A 203 -21.69 15.24 25.91
N ALA A 204 -21.18 14.82 27.07
CA ALA A 204 -21.84 15.00 28.35
C ALA A 204 -21.68 16.45 28.88
N PRO A 205 -22.77 17.12 29.29
CA PRO A 205 -22.68 18.43 29.92
C PRO A 205 -22.06 18.32 31.33
N ILE A 206 -21.30 19.34 31.73
CA ILE A 206 -20.61 19.41 33.03
C ILE A 206 -21.35 20.33 34.01
N GLY A 207 -21.10 20.16 35.31
CA GLY A 207 -21.58 21.08 36.36
C GLY A 207 -22.94 20.74 36.99
N TYR A 208 -23.53 19.59 36.69
CA TYR A 208 -24.75 19.11 37.36
C TYR A 208 -24.45 18.52 38.74
N ASN A 209 -24.37 19.37 39.77
CA ASN A 209 -24.07 18.95 41.14
C ASN A 209 -25.16 19.35 42.15
N ASN A 210 -26.39 18.87 41.94
CA ASN A 210 -27.52 19.03 42.88
C ASN A 210 -27.77 20.51 43.30
N GLY A 211 -27.59 21.45 42.37
CA GLY A 211 -27.79 22.89 42.63
C GLY A 211 -26.64 23.60 43.34
N LYS A 212 -25.54 22.92 43.68
CA LYS A 212 -24.33 23.56 44.21
C LYS A 212 -23.55 24.27 43.09
N PRO A 213 -22.89 25.41 43.38
CA PRO A 213 -21.93 26.00 42.46
C PRO A 213 -20.82 25.01 42.10
N PHE A 214 -20.35 25.06 40.87
CA PHE A 214 -19.24 24.24 40.39
C PHE A 214 -17.96 24.50 41.20
N ASN A 215 -17.31 23.43 41.67
CA ASN A 215 -16.01 23.50 42.34
C ASN A 215 -14.91 22.86 41.46
N PRO A 216 -13.98 23.66 40.89
CA PRO A 216 -12.89 23.15 40.06
C PRO A 216 -11.97 22.14 40.74
N PHE A 217 -11.90 22.14 42.08
CA PHE A 217 -11.02 21.23 42.83
C PHE A 217 -11.62 19.84 43.03
N THR A 218 -12.95 19.68 42.92
CA THR A 218 -13.64 18.40 43.19
C THR A 218 -14.49 17.90 42.03
N ASP A 219 -14.95 18.80 41.17
CA ASP A 219 -15.98 18.51 40.17
C ASP A 219 -15.41 18.39 38.75
N ALA A 220 -14.08 18.33 38.63
CA ALA A 220 -13.34 18.40 37.37
C ALA A 220 -12.71 17.06 36.95
N SER A 221 -13.23 15.91 37.40
CA SER A 221 -12.71 14.59 37.00
C SER A 221 -12.76 14.35 35.47
N PHE A 222 -13.72 14.98 34.79
CA PHE A 222 -13.82 14.98 33.32
C PHE A 222 -12.60 15.60 32.63
N ALA A 223 -11.85 16.48 33.31
CA ALA A 223 -10.75 17.24 32.72
C ALA A 223 -9.62 16.34 32.20
N GLN A 224 -9.41 15.15 32.79
CA GLN A 224 -8.40 14.21 32.31
C GLN A 224 -8.73 13.68 30.91
N GLY A 225 -9.99 13.28 30.70
CA GLY A 225 -10.47 12.83 29.38
C GLY A 225 -10.52 13.98 28.38
N MET A 226 -10.98 15.15 28.81
CA MET A 226 -10.98 16.37 28.00
C MET A 226 -9.58 16.73 27.51
N LEU A 227 -8.57 16.69 28.39
CA LEU A 227 -7.17 16.96 28.06
C LEU A 227 -6.61 15.91 27.10
N ALA A 228 -6.90 14.62 27.32
CA ALA A 228 -6.47 13.54 26.44
C ALA A 228 -7.06 13.69 25.04
N ASN A 229 -8.35 14.03 24.94
CA ASN A 229 -9.02 14.29 23.67
C ASN A 229 -8.40 15.49 22.94
N ALA A 230 -8.28 16.65 23.61
CA ALA A 230 -7.71 17.86 23.04
C ALA A 230 -6.25 17.65 22.58
N SER A 231 -5.46 16.94 23.38
CA SER A 231 -4.06 16.61 23.06
C SER A 231 -3.96 15.68 21.85
N ALA A 232 -4.85 14.69 21.74
CA ALA A 232 -4.92 13.80 20.58
C ALA A 232 -5.26 14.57 19.30
N GLN A 233 -6.24 15.48 19.34
CA GLN A 233 -6.59 16.34 18.20
C GLN A 233 -5.42 17.24 17.77
N ALA A 234 -4.77 17.91 18.72
CA ALA A 234 -3.60 18.75 18.45
C ALA A 234 -2.44 17.93 17.85
N LYS A 235 -2.23 16.71 18.34
CA LYS A 235 -1.21 15.79 17.81
C LYS A 235 -1.53 15.36 16.38
N MET A 236 -2.80 15.06 16.05
CA MET A 236 -3.20 14.76 14.67
C MET A 236 -2.91 15.93 13.73
N LEU A 237 -3.23 17.17 14.14
CA LEU A 237 -2.95 18.36 13.33
C LEU A 237 -1.45 18.55 13.09
N ASN A 238 -0.63 18.38 14.14
CA ASN A 238 0.81 18.49 14.04
C ASN A 238 1.41 17.42 13.12
N LEU A 239 0.98 16.17 13.24
CA LEU A 239 1.44 15.07 12.37
C LEU A 239 1.00 15.28 10.91
N ALA A 240 -0.23 15.74 10.66
CA ALA A 240 -0.70 16.07 9.33
C ALA A 240 0.16 17.16 8.68
N HIS A 241 0.49 18.20 9.46
CA HIS A 241 1.41 19.24 9.03
C HIS A 241 2.80 18.68 8.73
N GLN A 242 3.36 17.82 9.58
CA GLN A 242 4.68 17.19 9.36
C GLN A 242 4.72 16.33 8.09
N VAL A 243 3.67 15.56 7.82
CA VAL A 243 3.53 14.80 6.55
C VAL A 243 3.61 15.74 5.35
N GLY A 244 2.89 16.87 5.41
CA GLY A 244 2.94 17.89 4.36
C GLY A 244 4.33 18.49 4.17
N GLN A 245 5.02 18.83 5.27
CA GLN A 245 6.36 19.43 5.19
C GLN A 245 7.42 18.47 4.66
N ALA A 246 7.28 17.16 4.87
CA ALA A 246 8.25 16.17 4.42
C ALA A 246 8.38 16.06 2.89
N ILE A 247 7.37 16.52 2.13
CA ILE A 247 7.32 16.41 0.66
C ILE A 247 7.07 17.75 -0.04
N ASN A 248 6.94 18.84 0.71
CA ASN A 248 6.68 20.15 0.14
C ASN A 248 7.90 20.65 -0.65
N PRO A 249 7.82 20.77 -2.00
CA PRO A 249 8.98 21.13 -2.82
C PRO A 249 9.56 22.51 -2.50
N SER A 250 8.80 23.42 -1.89
CA SER A 250 9.33 24.71 -1.43
C SER A 250 10.37 24.59 -0.31
N ASN A 251 10.40 23.45 0.39
CA ASN A 251 11.33 23.15 1.47
C ASN A 251 12.32 22.02 1.12
N LEU A 252 12.30 21.55 -0.13
CA LEU A 252 13.23 20.56 -0.63
C LEU A 252 14.37 21.25 -1.39
N THR A 253 15.55 20.66 -1.29
CA THR A 253 16.70 21.00 -2.12
C THR A 253 17.01 19.82 -3.02
N GLY A 254 17.38 20.07 -4.27
CA GLY A 254 17.81 19.05 -5.22
C GLY A 254 18.85 19.58 -6.21
N ASP A 255 19.58 18.66 -6.82
CA ASP A 255 20.62 18.91 -7.85
C ASP A 255 20.15 18.59 -9.29
#